data_AF-A0A7Z8L4N2-F1
#
_entry.id   AF-A0A7Z8L4N2-F1
#
_cell.length_a   1.000
_cell.length_b   1.000
_cell.length_c   1.000
_cell.angle_alpha   90.00
_cell.angle_beta   90.00
_cell.angle_gamma   90.00
#
_symmetry.space_group_name_H-M   'P 1'
#
loop_
_entity.id
_entity.type
_entity.pdbx_description
1 polymer ?
#
loop_
_entity_poly.entity_id
_entity_poly.type
_entity_poly.pdbx_seq_one_letter_code
_entity_poly.pdbx_strand_id
1 'polypeptide(L)'
;MATATLPEIASCLTSADALELRQVRQIRRVAEQSSHNRQLLADAYKSGVVEDKVRQAILAYALDFIGDVDEQLSGANDPLAKAVLGLAYAAINETDDAVKLLTAAGSKREDARIELARVLLDADRYDDAEAIIKDLADSADANFLRGRLEESQGNTERAISLYESALEQDTEHVDAAFKLGVLLDRIGDDDMAIEYYLVCSDANPPYLPGVINLGILYDERGESNAAIDCFRQVLAHNPQNERARMLLRDSKASRTMYYDEREERQREQQASIFKTPVNDFELSVRSRNCLAKMNIFTLGDLVSITETEMLNYKNFGETSLKEVQEMLEARGLRLGYLRDDDERGLNKADQKTLAENIDRMELSSKTVQVLERLGIAKIGDLLGYNDVQLYRVPGSGQSAVQELSTALGAYGLCLPQPEIKG
;
A
#
# COMPACT_ATOMS: atom_id res chain seq x y z
N MET A 1 31.96 -0.36 12.61
CA MET A 1 30.85 -1.28 12.27
C MET A 1 29.58 -0.47 12.34
N ALA A 2 28.75 -0.47 11.30
CA ALA A 2 27.43 0.14 11.40
C ALA A 2 26.66 -0.62 12.49
N THR A 3 26.13 0.08 13.48
CA THR A 3 25.23 -0.50 14.48
C THR A 3 24.01 -1.05 13.75
N ALA A 4 23.82 -2.37 13.79
CA ALA A 4 22.64 -2.99 13.18
C ALA A 4 21.38 -2.34 13.79
N THR A 5 20.49 -1.85 12.95
CA THR A 5 19.29 -1.12 13.38
C THR A 5 18.11 -2.07 13.30
N LEU A 6 17.37 -2.21 14.40
CA LEU A 6 16.15 -3.01 14.43
C LEU A 6 15.00 -2.25 13.75
N PRO A 7 14.06 -2.96 13.08
CA PRO A 7 12.78 -2.37 12.70
C PRO A 7 12.06 -1.79 13.92
N GLU A 8 11.25 -0.75 13.73
CA GLU A 8 10.50 -0.07 14.82
C GLU A 8 9.71 -1.06 15.68
N ILE A 9 9.02 -2.02 15.03
CA ILE A 9 8.24 -3.08 15.68
C ILE A 9 9.05 -4.02 16.58
N ALA A 10 10.37 -4.12 16.35
CA ALA A 10 11.28 -4.97 17.10
C ALA A 10 12.16 -4.19 18.09
N SER A 11 11.97 -2.86 18.19
CA SER A 11 12.73 -2.01 19.12
C SER A 11 12.58 -2.46 20.59
N CYS A 12 11.43 -3.03 20.95
CA CYS A 12 11.17 -3.60 22.27
C CYS A 12 12.17 -4.72 22.64
N LEU A 13 12.85 -5.36 21.69
CA LEU A 13 13.86 -6.37 21.97
C LEU A 13 15.14 -5.81 22.59
N THR A 14 15.31 -4.48 22.60
CA THR A 14 16.42 -3.80 23.27
C THR A 14 15.99 -3.03 24.53
N SER A 15 14.69 -2.98 24.83
CA SER A 15 14.19 -2.34 26.04
C SER A 15 14.22 -3.30 27.24
N ALA A 16 14.18 -2.73 28.46
CA ALA A 16 14.09 -3.50 29.69
C ALA A 16 12.65 -3.92 30.04
N ASP A 17 11.66 -3.47 29.27
CA ASP A 17 10.23 -3.68 29.57
C ASP A 17 9.81 -5.13 29.36
N ALA A 18 8.80 -5.58 30.11
CA ALA A 18 8.24 -6.90 29.93
C ALA A 18 7.66 -7.05 28.51
N LEU A 19 7.98 -8.15 27.83
CA LEU A 19 7.45 -8.47 26.52
C LEU A 19 6.15 -9.28 26.63
N GLU A 20 5.23 -8.96 25.74
CA GLU A 20 4.00 -9.72 25.50
C GLU A 20 4.15 -10.63 24.28
N LEU A 21 3.48 -11.77 24.29
CA LEU A 21 3.53 -12.71 23.17
C LEU A 21 2.88 -12.15 21.90
N ARG A 22 1.94 -11.20 22.03
CA ARG A 22 1.43 -10.42 20.89
C ARG A 22 2.54 -9.69 20.15
N GLN A 23 3.52 -9.11 20.86
CA GLN A 23 4.68 -8.45 20.25
C GLN A 23 5.59 -9.47 19.54
N VAL A 24 5.81 -10.64 20.15
CA VAL A 24 6.58 -11.74 19.53
C VAL A 24 5.94 -12.17 18.21
N ARG A 25 4.62 -12.33 18.19
CA ARG A 25 3.83 -12.67 16.99
C ARG A 25 3.91 -11.58 15.92
N GLN A 26 3.84 -10.31 16.30
CA GLN A 26 3.99 -9.18 15.37
C GLN A 26 5.39 -9.13 14.74
N ILE A 27 6.46 -9.35 15.53
CA ILE A 27 7.85 -9.38 15.02
C ILE A 27 8.01 -10.52 14.00
N ARG A 28 7.51 -11.73 14.32
CA ARG A 28 7.53 -12.86 13.40
C ARG A 28 6.77 -12.57 12.10
N ARG A 29 5.54 -12.06 12.21
CA ARG A 29 4.69 -11.72 11.05
C ARG A 29 5.41 -10.77 10.09
N VAL A 30 6.13 -9.80 10.63
CA VAL A 30 6.89 -8.83 9.83
C VAL A 30 8.09 -9.46 9.14
N ALA A 31 8.78 -10.37 9.81
CA ALA A 31 9.89 -11.13 9.23
C ALA A 31 9.43 -12.09 8.12
N GLU A 32 8.20 -12.59 8.18
CA GLU A 32 7.60 -13.43 7.13
C GLU A 32 7.13 -12.61 5.93
N GLN A 33 6.56 -11.43 6.17
CA GLN A 33 5.88 -10.64 5.14
C GLN A 33 6.75 -9.55 4.51
N SER A 34 7.87 -9.15 5.11
CA SER A 34 8.75 -8.12 4.55
C SER A 34 10.20 -8.56 4.42
N SER A 35 10.71 -8.59 3.19
CA SER A 35 12.10 -8.96 2.92
C SER A 35 13.10 -7.96 3.53
N HIS A 36 12.74 -6.67 3.57
CA HIS A 36 13.56 -5.63 4.18
C HIS A 36 13.65 -5.81 5.69
N ASN A 37 12.52 -5.98 6.38
CA ASN A 37 12.54 -6.17 7.83
C ASN A 37 13.18 -7.50 8.22
N ARG A 38 12.96 -8.58 7.45
CA ARG A 38 13.67 -9.85 7.67
C ARG A 38 15.19 -9.68 7.61
N GLN A 39 15.69 -8.89 6.65
CA GLN A 39 17.12 -8.58 6.54
C GLN A 39 17.63 -7.79 7.74
N LEU A 40 16.91 -6.74 8.18
CA LEU A 40 17.28 -5.97 9.37
C LEU A 40 17.35 -6.84 10.63
N LEU A 41 16.36 -7.72 10.82
CA LEU A 41 16.34 -8.67 11.94
C LEU A 41 17.51 -9.67 11.85
N ALA A 42 17.85 -10.15 10.66
CA ALA A 42 18.98 -11.06 10.45
C ALA A 42 20.33 -10.38 10.73
N ASP A 43 20.48 -9.11 10.36
CA ASP A 43 21.68 -8.32 10.66
C ASP A 43 21.78 -8.03 12.16
N ALA A 44 20.66 -7.71 12.81
CA ALA A 44 20.59 -7.55 14.26
C ALA A 44 20.98 -8.85 14.99
N TYR A 45 20.44 -9.99 14.55
CA TYR A 45 20.76 -11.32 15.10
C TYR A 45 22.25 -11.63 15.03
N LYS A 46 22.89 -11.40 13.87
CA LYS A 46 24.33 -11.61 13.66
C LYS A 46 25.22 -10.66 14.44
N SER A 47 24.80 -9.41 14.58
CA SER A 47 25.58 -8.38 15.27
C SER A 47 25.60 -8.53 16.78
N GLY A 48 24.65 -9.27 17.36
CA GLY A 48 24.51 -9.43 18.80
C GLY A 48 24.03 -8.17 19.52
N VAL A 49 23.35 -7.25 18.81
CA VAL A 49 22.77 -6.02 19.41
C VAL A 49 21.73 -6.34 20.49
N VAL A 50 21.08 -7.50 20.42
CA VAL A 50 20.17 -8.00 21.45
C VAL A 50 20.92 -8.98 22.36
N GLU A 51 21.32 -8.52 23.54
CA GLU A 51 22.16 -9.30 24.46
C GLU A 51 21.36 -10.29 25.33
N ASP A 52 20.10 -9.96 25.64
CA ASP A 52 19.25 -10.84 26.47
C ASP A 52 18.95 -12.14 25.74
N LYS A 53 19.18 -13.27 26.42
CA LYS A 53 19.06 -14.61 25.84
C LYS A 53 17.65 -14.90 25.31
N VAL A 54 16.60 -14.48 26.01
CA VAL A 54 15.21 -14.73 25.59
C VAL A 54 14.85 -13.83 24.41
N ARG A 55 15.28 -12.57 24.42
CA ARG A 55 15.06 -11.64 23.31
C ARG A 55 15.84 -12.03 22.05
N GLN A 56 17.05 -12.55 22.19
CA GLN A 56 17.84 -13.12 21.09
C GLN A 56 17.15 -14.36 20.51
N ALA A 57 16.55 -15.21 21.36
CA ALA A 57 15.75 -16.34 20.90
C ALA A 57 14.46 -15.90 20.19
N ILE A 58 13.84 -14.78 20.58
CA ILE A 58 12.71 -14.19 19.84
C ILE A 58 13.13 -13.75 18.43
N LEU A 59 14.33 -13.17 18.25
CA LEU A 59 14.89 -12.88 16.93
C LEU A 59 15.09 -14.16 16.11
N ALA A 60 15.68 -15.20 16.73
CA ALA A 60 15.88 -16.49 16.08
C ALA A 60 14.54 -17.10 15.63
N TYR A 61 13.53 -17.07 16.50
CA TYR A 61 12.16 -17.52 16.20
C TYR A 61 11.55 -16.77 15.01
N ALA A 62 11.66 -15.44 14.98
CA ALA A 62 11.16 -14.63 13.87
C ALA A 62 11.87 -14.91 12.54
N LEU A 63 13.11 -15.41 12.58
CA LEU A 63 13.92 -15.74 11.41
C LEU A 63 13.84 -17.23 11.01
N ASP A 64 13.00 -18.02 11.68
CA ASP A 64 12.86 -19.47 11.54
C ASP A 64 14.12 -20.28 11.90
N PHE A 65 14.99 -19.73 12.76
CA PHE A 65 16.16 -20.43 13.31
C PHE A 65 15.77 -21.27 14.54
N ILE A 66 14.88 -22.24 14.34
CA ILE A 66 14.24 -23.01 15.43
C ILE A 66 15.26 -23.82 16.26
N GLY A 67 16.34 -24.30 15.64
CA GLY A 67 17.43 -24.98 16.35
C GLY A 67 18.14 -24.08 17.37
N ASP A 68 18.38 -22.81 17.00
CA ASP A 68 19.00 -21.82 17.89
C ASP A 68 18.07 -21.46 19.05
N VAL A 69 16.74 -21.42 18.82
CA VAL A 69 15.74 -21.22 19.87
C VAL A 69 15.78 -22.38 20.88
N ASP A 70 15.82 -23.61 20.40
CA ASP A 70 15.88 -24.81 21.24
C ASP A 70 17.15 -24.86 22.10
N GLU A 71 18.31 -24.63 21.48
CA GLU A 71 19.60 -24.58 22.17
C GLU A 71 19.60 -23.49 23.27
N GLN A 72 18.99 -22.35 22.99
CA GLN A 72 18.94 -21.24 23.94
C GLN A 72 17.91 -21.45 25.06
N LEU A 73 16.76 -22.06 24.79
CA LEU A 73 15.62 -22.02 25.71
C LEU A 73 15.21 -23.36 26.35
N SER A 74 15.66 -24.52 25.85
CA SER A 74 15.25 -25.85 26.34
C SER A 74 15.41 -26.07 27.86
N GLY A 75 16.38 -25.41 28.50
CA GLY A 75 16.59 -25.44 29.96
C GLY A 75 15.95 -24.30 30.76
N ALA A 76 15.26 -23.36 30.10
CA ALA A 76 14.75 -22.15 30.75
C ALA A 76 13.49 -22.41 31.57
N ASN A 77 13.44 -21.86 32.79
CA ASN A 77 12.26 -21.91 33.65
C ASN A 77 11.39 -20.66 33.58
N ASP A 78 11.85 -19.63 32.87
CA ASP A 78 11.10 -18.41 32.64
C ASP A 78 9.85 -18.69 31.78
N PRO A 79 8.65 -18.19 32.16
CA PRO A 79 7.43 -18.45 31.41
C PRO A 79 7.43 -17.89 29.99
N LEU A 80 8.07 -16.73 29.75
CA LEU A 80 8.17 -16.17 28.40
C LEU A 80 9.08 -17.05 27.54
N ALA A 81 10.23 -17.48 28.06
CA ALA A 81 11.11 -18.42 27.37
C ALA A 81 10.39 -19.74 26.97
N LYS A 82 9.61 -20.32 27.89
CA LYS A 82 8.81 -21.52 27.59
C LYS A 82 7.78 -21.27 26.50
N ALA A 83 7.09 -20.13 26.55
CA ALA A 83 6.12 -19.79 25.53
C ALA A 83 6.78 -19.58 24.15
N VAL A 84 7.91 -18.88 24.08
CA VAL A 84 8.67 -18.69 22.83
C VAL A 84 9.15 -20.02 22.27
N LEU A 85 9.67 -20.92 23.10
CA LEU A 85 10.05 -22.27 22.67
C LEU A 85 8.84 -23.08 22.18
N GLY A 86 7.70 -22.99 22.88
CA GLY A 86 6.46 -23.64 22.47
C GLY A 86 5.95 -23.13 21.12
N LEU A 87 6.00 -21.81 20.88
CA LEU A 87 5.71 -21.21 19.59
C LEU A 87 6.66 -21.70 18.49
N ALA A 88 7.96 -21.85 18.81
CA ALA A 88 8.96 -22.35 17.87
C ALA A 88 8.69 -23.80 17.45
N TYR A 89 8.29 -24.66 18.39
CA TYR A 89 7.86 -26.03 18.08
C TYR A 89 6.54 -26.07 17.30
N ALA A 90 5.58 -25.20 17.61
CA ALA A 90 4.35 -25.10 16.83
C ALA A 90 4.64 -24.78 15.35
N ALA A 91 5.60 -23.91 15.08
CA ALA A 91 6.00 -23.51 13.73
C ALA A 91 6.59 -24.66 12.88
N ILE A 92 7.11 -25.71 13.51
CA ILE A 92 7.61 -26.93 12.84
C ILE A 92 6.65 -28.10 12.95
N ASN A 93 5.39 -27.85 13.35
CA ASN A 93 4.33 -28.83 13.54
C ASN A 93 4.60 -29.88 14.65
N GLU A 94 5.48 -29.56 15.61
CA GLU A 94 5.68 -30.34 16.84
C GLU A 94 4.60 -29.94 17.88
N THR A 95 3.34 -30.17 17.54
CA THR A 95 2.18 -29.63 18.26
C THR A 95 2.11 -30.09 19.71
N ASP A 96 2.43 -31.36 20.00
CA ASP A 96 2.32 -31.87 21.37
C ASP A 96 3.33 -31.24 22.33
N ASP A 97 4.56 -30.99 21.86
CA ASP A 97 5.58 -30.32 22.68
C ASP A 97 5.29 -28.82 22.81
N ALA A 98 4.77 -28.19 21.74
CA ALA A 98 4.25 -26.83 21.80
C ALA A 98 3.15 -26.69 22.88
N VAL A 99 2.16 -27.58 22.87
CA VAL A 99 1.04 -27.58 23.85
C VAL A 99 1.54 -27.76 25.27
N LYS A 100 2.50 -28.67 25.52
CA LYS A 100 3.08 -28.87 26.86
C LYS A 100 3.76 -27.59 27.36
N LEU A 101 4.59 -26.96 26.52
CA LEU A 101 5.34 -25.76 26.88
C LEU A 101 4.43 -24.56 27.10
N LEU A 102 3.46 -24.33 26.21
CA LEU A 102 2.51 -23.22 26.30
C LEU A 102 1.54 -23.39 27.47
N THR A 103 1.13 -24.62 27.79
CA THR A 103 0.34 -24.91 29.00
C THR A 103 1.14 -24.59 30.26
N ALA A 104 2.42 -24.99 30.31
CA ALA A 104 3.30 -24.67 31.44
C ALA A 104 3.51 -23.16 31.60
N ALA A 105 3.72 -22.43 30.50
CA ALA A 105 3.79 -20.97 30.51
C ALA A 105 2.46 -20.30 30.93
N GLY A 106 1.34 -20.84 30.43
CA GLY A 106 -0.02 -20.39 30.69
C GLY A 106 -0.42 -20.36 32.16
N SER A 107 0.22 -21.18 33.00
CA SER A 107 0.02 -21.15 34.47
C SER A 107 0.40 -19.81 35.14
N LYS A 108 1.22 -18.99 34.47
CA LYS A 108 1.71 -17.70 34.97
C LYS A 108 1.44 -16.53 34.03
N ARG A 109 0.92 -16.79 32.82
CA ARG A 109 0.81 -15.83 31.73
C ARG A 109 -0.49 -16.05 30.96
N GLU A 110 -1.39 -15.09 31.01
CA GLU A 110 -2.65 -15.17 30.26
C GLU A 110 -2.42 -15.13 28.74
N ASP A 111 -1.45 -14.33 28.27
CA ASP A 111 -1.09 -14.25 26.85
C ASP A 111 -0.53 -15.57 26.31
N ALA A 112 0.09 -16.42 27.15
CA ALA A 112 0.51 -17.76 26.74
C ALA A 112 -0.68 -18.71 26.57
N ARG A 113 -1.79 -18.50 27.30
CA ARG A 113 -3.04 -19.26 27.10
C ARG A 113 -3.74 -18.85 25.80
N ILE A 114 -3.66 -17.58 25.43
CA ILE A 114 -4.12 -17.08 24.12
C ILE A 114 -3.34 -17.76 22.99
N GLU A 115 -2.00 -17.78 23.07
CA GLU A 115 -1.18 -18.44 22.06
C GLU A 115 -1.39 -19.97 22.04
N LEU A 116 -1.60 -20.61 23.20
CA LEU A 116 -1.98 -22.03 23.28
C LEU A 116 -3.28 -22.30 22.49
N ALA A 117 -4.32 -21.49 22.71
CA ALA A 117 -5.57 -21.63 21.98
C ALA A 117 -5.39 -21.41 20.47
N ARG A 118 -4.55 -20.46 20.05
CA ARG A 118 -4.18 -20.26 18.63
C ARG A 118 -3.56 -21.52 18.04
N VAL A 119 -2.55 -22.08 18.70
CA VAL A 119 -1.85 -23.31 18.27
C VAL A 119 -2.81 -24.50 18.18
N LEU A 120 -3.73 -24.64 19.14
CA LEU A 120 -4.72 -25.72 19.11
C LEU A 120 -5.73 -25.56 17.96
N LEU A 121 -6.19 -24.33 17.69
CA LEU A 121 -7.05 -24.05 16.54
C LEU A 121 -6.34 -24.27 15.20
N ASP A 122 -5.05 -23.91 15.10
CA ASP A 122 -4.23 -24.13 13.89
C ASP A 122 -3.94 -25.62 13.64
N ALA A 123 -3.92 -26.43 14.70
CA ALA A 123 -3.74 -27.87 14.64
C ALA A 123 -5.07 -28.67 14.60
N ASP A 124 -6.20 -28.00 14.35
CA ASP A 124 -7.55 -28.58 14.30
C ASP A 124 -7.98 -29.34 15.58
N ARG A 125 -7.37 -29.04 16.73
CA ARG A 125 -7.71 -29.60 18.05
C ARG A 125 -8.80 -28.76 18.73
N TYR A 126 -9.97 -28.69 18.11
CA TYR A 126 -11.03 -27.75 18.49
C TYR A 126 -11.58 -27.96 19.92
N ASP A 127 -11.73 -29.21 20.37
CA ASP A 127 -12.22 -29.51 21.72
C ASP A 127 -11.25 -29.00 22.81
N ASP A 128 -9.95 -29.20 22.59
CA ASP A 128 -8.90 -28.70 23.48
C ASP A 128 -8.86 -27.16 23.45
N ALA A 129 -9.00 -26.57 22.26
CA ALA A 129 -9.05 -25.12 22.11
C ALA A 129 -10.24 -24.51 22.84
N GLU A 130 -11.43 -25.10 22.72
CA GLU A 130 -12.65 -24.67 23.39
C GLU A 130 -12.47 -24.66 24.91
N ALA A 131 -11.86 -25.72 25.47
CA ALA A 131 -11.58 -25.81 26.90
C ALA A 131 -10.69 -24.64 27.39
N ILE A 132 -9.68 -24.25 26.60
CA ILE A 132 -8.84 -23.09 26.95
C ILE A 132 -9.62 -21.77 26.80
N ILE A 133 -10.29 -21.57 25.66
CA ILE A 133 -10.98 -20.33 25.28
C ILE A 133 -12.10 -19.97 26.26
N LYS A 134 -12.83 -20.96 26.77
CA LYS A 134 -13.91 -20.76 27.74
C LYS A 134 -13.43 -20.11 29.04
N ASP A 135 -12.20 -20.41 29.44
CA ASP A 135 -11.60 -19.95 30.68
C ASP A 135 -10.69 -18.71 30.48
N LEU A 136 -10.65 -18.12 29.27
CA LEU A 136 -9.92 -16.89 29.00
C LEU A 136 -10.70 -15.65 29.47
N ALA A 137 -9.97 -14.64 29.94
CA ALA A 137 -10.55 -13.33 30.18
C ALA A 137 -11.10 -12.70 28.89
N ASP A 138 -12.19 -11.94 29.02
CA ASP A 138 -12.76 -11.24 27.87
C ASP A 138 -11.79 -10.18 27.34
N SER A 139 -11.50 -10.25 26.05
CA SER A 139 -10.53 -9.40 25.35
C SER A 139 -10.74 -9.52 23.84
N ALA A 140 -10.19 -8.58 23.06
CA ALA A 140 -10.22 -8.64 21.60
C ALA A 140 -9.65 -9.95 21.06
N ASP A 141 -8.48 -10.38 21.58
CA ASP A 141 -7.86 -11.66 21.21
C ASP A 141 -8.75 -12.86 21.59
N ALA A 142 -9.38 -12.85 22.78
CA ALA A 142 -10.28 -13.94 23.18
C ALA A 142 -11.53 -14.02 22.30
N ASN A 143 -12.14 -12.87 21.96
CA ASN A 143 -13.29 -12.83 21.05
C ASN A 143 -12.92 -13.26 19.62
N PHE A 144 -11.73 -12.89 19.15
CA PHE A 144 -11.19 -13.42 17.91
C PHE A 144 -11.06 -14.95 17.94
N LEU A 145 -10.54 -15.53 19.02
CA LEU A 145 -10.42 -16.99 19.15
C LEU A 145 -11.76 -17.70 19.23
N ARG A 146 -12.74 -17.13 19.95
CA ARG A 146 -14.12 -17.62 19.97
C ARG A 146 -14.72 -17.57 18.55
N GLY A 147 -14.49 -16.49 17.81
CA GLY A 147 -14.94 -16.35 16.43
C GLY A 147 -14.35 -17.42 15.51
N ARG A 148 -13.05 -17.71 15.65
CA ARG A 148 -12.39 -18.80 14.91
C ARG A 148 -12.96 -20.18 15.23
N LEU A 149 -13.32 -20.42 16.49
CA LEU A 149 -13.93 -21.68 16.93
C LEU A 149 -15.36 -21.84 16.36
N GLU A 150 -16.18 -20.78 16.39
CA GLU A 150 -17.51 -20.79 15.78
C GLU A 150 -17.41 -20.94 14.23
N GLU A 151 -16.40 -20.34 13.60
CA GLU A 151 -16.12 -20.50 12.16
C GLU A 151 -15.81 -21.96 11.82
N SER A 152 -14.97 -22.65 12.60
CA SER A 152 -14.64 -24.06 12.35
C SER A 152 -15.83 -25.00 12.57
N GLN A 153 -16.79 -24.60 13.40
CA GLN A 153 -18.05 -25.32 13.62
C GLN A 153 -19.13 -25.01 12.57
N GLY A 154 -18.86 -24.08 11.63
CA GLY A 154 -19.80 -23.69 10.58
C GLY A 154 -20.84 -22.65 11.02
N ASN A 155 -20.69 -22.06 12.21
CA ASN A 155 -21.60 -21.04 12.74
C ASN A 155 -21.17 -19.63 12.27
N THR A 156 -21.23 -19.39 10.96
CA THR A 156 -20.70 -18.17 10.32
C THR A 156 -21.25 -16.87 10.91
N GLU A 157 -22.56 -16.78 11.17
CA GLU A 157 -23.17 -15.57 11.75
C GLU A 157 -22.59 -15.23 13.13
N ARG A 158 -22.37 -16.25 13.98
CA ARG A 158 -21.75 -16.05 15.30
C ARG A 158 -20.29 -15.67 15.18
N ALA A 159 -19.56 -16.28 14.24
CA ALA A 159 -18.17 -15.93 13.98
C ALA A 159 -18.04 -14.45 13.59
N ILE A 160 -18.90 -13.96 12.69
CA ILE A 160 -18.96 -12.54 12.30
C ILE A 160 -19.17 -11.64 13.54
N SER A 161 -20.21 -11.90 14.35
CA SER A 161 -20.47 -11.08 15.55
C SER A 161 -19.31 -11.08 16.55
N LEU A 162 -18.59 -12.21 16.69
CA LEU A 162 -17.43 -12.29 17.58
C LEU A 162 -16.21 -11.55 17.02
N TYR A 163 -16.00 -11.59 15.72
CA TYR A 163 -14.95 -10.80 15.08
C TYR A 163 -15.27 -9.29 15.11
N GLU A 164 -16.52 -8.89 14.93
CA GLU A 164 -16.97 -7.50 15.11
C GLU A 164 -16.70 -7.04 16.55
N SER A 165 -17.07 -7.85 17.54
CA SER A 165 -16.79 -7.56 18.95
C SER A 165 -15.28 -7.45 19.24
N ALA A 166 -14.43 -8.23 18.56
CA ALA A 166 -12.99 -8.07 18.69
C ALA A 166 -12.50 -6.70 18.16
N LEU A 167 -13.05 -6.24 17.03
CA LEU A 167 -12.72 -4.94 16.45
C LEU A 167 -13.32 -3.75 17.21
N GLU A 168 -14.46 -3.92 17.89
CA GLU A 168 -15.01 -2.91 18.79
C GLU A 168 -14.08 -2.64 19.98
N GLN A 169 -13.39 -3.69 20.48
CA GLN A 169 -12.42 -3.57 21.58
C GLN A 169 -11.04 -3.10 21.10
N ASP A 170 -10.62 -3.55 19.92
CA ASP A 170 -9.35 -3.19 19.30
C ASP A 170 -9.57 -2.96 17.80
N THR A 171 -9.78 -1.70 17.43
CA THR A 171 -10.04 -1.28 16.05
C THR A 171 -8.91 -1.62 15.08
N GLU A 172 -7.71 -1.93 15.57
CA GLU A 172 -6.55 -2.35 14.77
C GLU A 172 -6.29 -3.87 14.86
N HIS A 173 -7.27 -4.67 15.32
CA HIS A 173 -7.15 -6.13 15.41
C HIS A 173 -7.17 -6.78 14.01
N VAL A 174 -6.02 -6.73 13.33
CA VAL A 174 -5.90 -7.07 11.91
C VAL A 174 -6.33 -8.49 11.55
N ASP A 175 -6.12 -9.47 12.45
CA ASP A 175 -6.55 -10.85 12.17
C ASP A 175 -8.09 -10.97 12.14
N ALA A 176 -8.80 -10.17 12.94
CA ALA A 176 -10.26 -10.17 13.00
C ALA A 176 -10.83 -9.45 11.78
N ALA A 177 -10.25 -8.30 11.40
CA ALA A 177 -10.59 -7.61 10.16
C ALA A 177 -10.38 -8.52 8.94
N PHE A 178 -9.24 -9.20 8.85
CA PHE A 178 -9.01 -10.14 7.75
C PHE A 178 -10.06 -11.26 7.69
N LYS A 179 -10.40 -11.85 8.85
CA LYS A 179 -11.41 -12.90 8.92
C LYS A 179 -12.81 -12.41 8.56
N LEU A 180 -13.20 -11.21 8.99
CA LEU A 180 -14.45 -10.59 8.57
C LEU A 180 -14.48 -10.36 7.07
N GLY A 181 -13.42 -9.75 6.51
CA GLY A 181 -13.31 -9.55 5.07
C GLY A 181 -13.48 -10.84 4.28
N VAL A 182 -12.82 -11.93 4.70
CA VAL A 182 -12.98 -13.26 4.07
C VAL A 182 -14.40 -13.82 4.20
N LEU A 183 -15.07 -13.65 5.33
CA LEU A 183 -16.43 -14.17 5.51
C LEU A 183 -17.46 -13.34 4.73
N LEU A 184 -17.29 -12.02 4.67
CA LEU A 184 -18.16 -11.09 3.96
C LEU A 184 -18.05 -11.26 2.44
N ASP A 185 -16.82 -11.39 1.93
CA ASP A 185 -16.53 -11.73 0.53
C ASP A 185 -17.23 -13.05 0.13
N ARG A 186 -17.14 -14.09 0.97
CA ARG A 186 -17.80 -15.38 0.71
C ARG A 186 -19.33 -15.31 0.67
N ILE A 187 -19.95 -14.36 1.36
CA ILE A 187 -21.41 -14.17 1.33
C ILE A 187 -21.85 -13.13 0.30
N GLY A 188 -20.90 -12.52 -0.42
CA GLY A 188 -21.12 -11.52 -1.48
C GLY A 188 -21.38 -10.10 -0.98
N ASP A 189 -20.98 -9.78 0.26
CA ASP A 189 -20.99 -8.41 0.77
C ASP A 189 -19.63 -7.74 0.52
N ASP A 190 -19.36 -7.51 -0.77
CA ASP A 190 -18.07 -7.02 -1.25
C ASP A 190 -17.71 -5.64 -0.69
N ASP A 191 -18.70 -4.76 -0.52
CA ASP A 191 -18.50 -3.40 -0.01
C ASP A 191 -17.97 -3.45 1.44
N MET A 192 -18.62 -4.24 2.31
CA MET A 192 -18.13 -4.41 3.68
C MET A 192 -16.81 -5.20 3.72
N ALA A 193 -16.61 -6.16 2.83
CA ALA A 193 -15.35 -6.89 2.74
C ALA A 193 -14.17 -5.98 2.42
N ILE A 194 -14.35 -5.03 1.48
CA ILE A 194 -13.35 -4.01 1.14
C ILE A 194 -12.98 -3.18 2.36
N GLU A 195 -13.95 -2.71 3.16
CA GLU A 195 -13.69 -1.92 4.36
C GLU A 195 -12.77 -2.66 5.35
N TYR A 196 -13.04 -3.94 5.62
CA TYR A 196 -12.20 -4.72 6.54
C TYR A 196 -10.84 -5.10 5.93
N TYR A 197 -10.75 -5.29 4.62
CA TYR A 197 -9.48 -5.47 3.95
C TYR A 197 -8.65 -4.18 3.88
N LEU A 198 -9.29 -3.01 3.83
CA LEU A 198 -8.60 -1.72 3.96
C LEU A 198 -7.92 -1.62 5.33
N VAL A 199 -8.56 -2.04 6.42
CA VAL A 199 -7.91 -2.14 7.75
C VAL A 199 -6.60 -2.96 7.68
N CYS A 200 -6.58 -4.05 6.91
CA CYS A 200 -5.36 -4.86 6.72
C CYS A 200 -4.27 -4.12 5.95
N SER A 201 -4.64 -3.38 4.91
CA SER A 201 -3.75 -2.51 4.12
C SER A 201 -3.16 -1.39 4.97
N ASP A 202 -3.96 -0.87 5.88
CA ASP A 202 -3.71 0.38 6.57
C ASP A 202 -3.09 0.21 7.95
N ALA A 203 -2.98 -1.04 8.41
CA ALA A 203 -2.29 -1.42 9.61
C ALA A 203 -0.79 -1.11 9.51
N ASN A 204 -0.17 -0.80 10.65
CA ASN A 204 1.27 -0.62 10.73
C ASN A 204 1.89 -1.70 11.62
N PRO A 205 2.55 -2.73 11.05
CA PRO A 205 2.77 -2.99 9.62
C PRO A 205 1.56 -3.67 8.93
N PRO A 206 1.43 -3.54 7.60
CA PRO A 206 0.27 -4.05 6.89
C PRO A 206 0.22 -5.57 6.89
N TYR A 207 -0.99 -6.12 6.81
CA TYR A 207 -1.20 -7.56 6.69
C TYR A 207 -1.41 -7.95 5.24
N LEU A 208 -0.32 -8.37 4.60
CA LEU A 208 -0.27 -8.60 3.15
C LEU A 208 -1.28 -9.63 2.63
N PRO A 209 -1.65 -10.70 3.36
CA PRO A 209 -2.73 -11.58 2.92
C PRO A 209 -4.06 -10.84 2.70
N GLY A 210 -4.41 -9.90 3.58
CA GLY A 210 -5.59 -9.05 3.42
C GLY A 210 -5.47 -8.11 2.23
N VAL A 211 -4.28 -7.54 1.99
CA VAL A 211 -4.03 -6.66 0.82
C VAL A 211 -4.10 -7.43 -0.51
N ILE A 212 -3.66 -8.70 -0.53
CA ILE A 212 -3.81 -9.56 -1.71
C ILE A 212 -5.29 -9.82 -1.99
N ASN A 213 -6.08 -10.15 -0.96
CA ASN A 213 -7.52 -10.38 -1.13
C ASN A 213 -8.25 -9.10 -1.56
N LEU A 214 -7.87 -7.95 -1.00
CA LEU A 214 -8.38 -6.64 -1.45
C LEU A 214 -8.16 -6.44 -2.95
N GLY A 215 -6.93 -6.71 -3.43
CA GLY A 215 -6.59 -6.57 -4.83
C GLY A 215 -7.35 -7.54 -5.74
N ILE A 216 -7.56 -8.77 -5.29
CA ILE A 216 -8.37 -9.77 -6.03
C ILE A 216 -9.82 -9.29 -6.15
N LEU A 217 -10.41 -8.87 -5.03
CA LEU A 217 -11.80 -8.40 -4.99
C LEU A 217 -12.01 -7.15 -5.88
N TYR A 218 -11.06 -6.22 -5.87
CA TYR A 218 -11.10 -5.08 -6.82
C TYR A 218 -11.05 -5.53 -8.29
N ASP A 219 -10.22 -6.52 -8.64
CA ASP A 219 -10.13 -6.99 -10.02
C ASP A 219 -11.40 -7.74 -10.45
N GLU A 220 -12.01 -8.51 -9.54
CA GLU A 220 -13.31 -9.17 -9.75
C GLU A 220 -14.45 -8.16 -9.98
N ARG A 221 -14.37 -6.98 -9.34
CA ARG A 221 -15.27 -5.83 -9.57
C ARG A 221 -14.93 -5.02 -10.83
N GLY A 222 -13.86 -5.36 -11.55
CA GLY A 222 -13.39 -4.62 -12.73
C GLY A 222 -12.63 -3.33 -12.40
N GLU A 223 -12.29 -3.11 -11.13
CA GLU A 223 -11.55 -1.97 -10.62
C GLU A 223 -10.03 -2.21 -10.71
N SER A 224 -9.53 -2.56 -11.91
CA SER A 224 -8.15 -3.05 -12.10
C SER A 224 -7.06 -2.06 -11.67
N ASN A 225 -7.33 -0.75 -11.62
CA ASN A 225 -6.35 0.21 -11.09
C ASN A 225 -6.15 0.06 -9.58
N ALA A 226 -7.24 -0.06 -8.81
CA ALA A 226 -7.18 -0.29 -7.36
C ALA A 226 -6.53 -1.66 -7.05
N ALA A 227 -6.83 -2.68 -7.86
CA ALA A 227 -6.16 -3.98 -7.77
C ALA A 227 -4.64 -3.88 -7.97
N ILE A 228 -4.21 -3.17 -9.02
CA ILE A 228 -2.78 -2.91 -9.29
C ILE A 228 -2.10 -2.25 -8.09
N ASP A 229 -2.74 -1.25 -7.48
CA ASP A 229 -2.16 -0.52 -6.35
C ASP A 229 -2.04 -1.40 -5.09
N CYS A 230 -2.98 -2.32 -4.85
CA CYS A 230 -2.88 -3.34 -3.81
C CYS A 230 -1.67 -4.26 -4.04
N PHE A 231 -1.51 -4.80 -5.25
CA PHE A 231 -0.37 -5.69 -5.55
C PHE A 231 0.97 -4.95 -5.52
N ARG A 232 1.00 -3.66 -5.88
CA ARG A 232 2.18 -2.81 -5.71
C ARG A 232 2.55 -2.62 -4.25
N GLN A 233 1.59 -2.43 -3.35
CA GLN A 233 1.85 -2.36 -1.92
C GLN A 233 2.48 -3.68 -1.41
N VAL A 234 1.94 -4.83 -1.80
CA VAL A 234 2.51 -6.13 -1.42
C VAL A 234 3.97 -6.26 -1.90
N LEU A 235 4.24 -5.88 -3.14
CA LEU A 235 5.59 -5.91 -3.71
C LEU A 235 6.52 -4.83 -3.12
N ALA A 236 5.97 -3.75 -2.56
CA ALA A 236 6.75 -2.76 -1.83
C ALA A 236 7.39 -3.36 -0.57
N HIS A 237 6.65 -4.22 0.15
CA HIS A 237 7.13 -4.90 1.37
C HIS A 237 7.90 -6.19 1.05
N ASN A 238 7.43 -6.96 0.06
CA ASN A 238 8.06 -8.20 -0.38
C ASN A 238 8.17 -8.25 -1.91
N PRO A 239 9.27 -7.71 -2.48
CA PRO A 239 9.50 -7.73 -3.92
C PRO A 239 9.60 -9.14 -4.53
N GLN A 240 9.77 -10.18 -3.71
CA GLN A 240 9.89 -11.57 -4.14
C GLN A 240 8.56 -12.34 -4.06
N ASN A 241 7.45 -11.68 -3.69
CA ASN A 241 6.14 -12.33 -3.65
C ASN A 241 5.67 -12.69 -5.07
N GLU A 242 5.80 -13.96 -5.45
CA GLU A 242 5.45 -14.47 -6.77
C GLU A 242 3.96 -14.33 -7.08
N ARG A 243 3.09 -14.62 -6.10
CA ARG A 243 1.63 -14.50 -6.24
C ARG A 243 1.24 -13.06 -6.57
N ALA A 244 1.77 -12.08 -5.83
CA ALA A 244 1.48 -10.67 -6.09
C ALA A 244 2.02 -10.20 -7.46
N ARG A 245 3.17 -10.71 -7.90
CA ARG A 245 3.72 -10.40 -9.22
C ARG A 245 2.86 -10.97 -10.36
N MET A 246 2.36 -12.19 -10.20
CA MET A 246 1.43 -12.82 -11.14
C MET A 246 0.12 -12.02 -11.22
N LEU A 247 -0.52 -11.76 -10.07
CA LEU A 247 -1.76 -10.99 -10.01
C LEU A 247 -1.60 -9.57 -10.59
N LEU A 248 -0.49 -8.88 -10.30
CA LEU A 248 -0.19 -7.59 -10.90
C LEU A 248 -0.10 -7.65 -12.44
N ARG A 249 0.49 -8.71 -13.00
CA ARG A 249 0.58 -8.90 -14.45
C ARG A 249 -0.81 -9.13 -15.05
N ASP A 250 -1.61 -9.96 -14.40
CA ASP A 250 -2.96 -10.31 -14.85
C ASP A 250 -3.87 -9.07 -14.83
N SER A 251 -3.92 -8.32 -13.72
CA SER A 251 -4.73 -7.09 -13.64
C SER A 251 -4.25 -6.00 -14.60
N LYS A 252 -2.94 -5.89 -14.88
CA LYS A 252 -2.44 -5.01 -15.95
C LYS A 252 -2.92 -5.43 -17.33
N ALA A 253 -2.95 -6.73 -17.61
CA ALA A 253 -3.45 -7.26 -18.88
C ALA A 253 -4.96 -7.04 -19.02
N SER A 254 -5.73 -7.31 -17.96
CA SER A 254 -7.17 -7.00 -17.88
C SER A 254 -7.42 -5.52 -18.14
N ARG A 255 -6.65 -4.63 -17.48
CA ARG A 255 -6.72 -3.20 -17.74
C ARG A 255 -6.46 -2.87 -19.21
N THR A 256 -5.43 -3.44 -19.85
CA THR A 256 -5.17 -3.18 -21.28
C THR A 256 -6.28 -3.69 -22.20
N MET A 257 -6.97 -4.79 -21.87
CA MET A 257 -8.07 -5.34 -22.70
C MET A 257 -9.38 -4.55 -22.59
N TYR A 258 -9.68 -3.93 -21.45
CA TYR A 258 -10.92 -3.13 -21.27
C TYR A 258 -10.80 -1.67 -21.72
N TYR A 259 -9.60 -1.20 -22.09
CA TYR A 259 -9.31 0.19 -22.46
C TYR A 259 -9.30 0.47 -23.99
N ASP A 260 -9.95 -0.35 -24.82
CA ASP A 260 -9.81 -0.31 -26.29
C ASP A 260 -10.92 0.41 -27.08
N GLU A 261 -11.53 1.50 -26.58
CA GLU A 261 -12.38 2.36 -27.45
C GLU A 261 -12.48 3.83 -27.03
N ARG A 262 -12.56 4.13 -25.73
CA ARG A 262 -12.82 5.52 -25.28
C ARG A 262 -11.58 6.40 -25.27
N GLU A 263 -10.46 5.90 -24.75
CA GLU A 263 -9.20 6.63 -24.76
C GLU A 263 -8.59 6.68 -26.16
N GLU A 264 -8.74 5.62 -26.95
CA GLU A 264 -8.34 5.63 -28.37
C GLU A 264 -9.21 6.62 -29.15
N ARG A 265 -10.55 6.64 -29.00
CA ARG A 265 -11.38 7.70 -29.62
C ARG A 265 -10.99 9.10 -29.15
N GLN A 266 -10.64 9.31 -27.89
CA GLN A 266 -10.21 10.63 -27.42
C GLN A 266 -8.85 11.03 -27.99
N ARG A 267 -7.89 10.10 -28.08
CA ARG A 267 -6.59 10.32 -28.73
C ARG A 267 -6.73 10.51 -30.23
N GLU A 268 -7.58 9.73 -30.90
CA GLU A 268 -7.90 9.87 -32.32
C GLU A 268 -8.65 11.17 -32.59
N GLN A 269 -9.57 11.57 -31.72
CA GLN A 269 -10.29 12.84 -31.81
C GLN A 269 -9.34 14.03 -31.59
N GLN A 270 -8.43 13.96 -30.62
CA GLN A 270 -7.36 14.96 -30.45
C GLN A 270 -6.38 14.96 -31.63
N ALA A 271 -5.94 13.80 -32.11
CA ALA A 271 -5.08 13.68 -33.29
C ALA A 271 -5.76 14.15 -34.58
N SER A 272 -7.09 14.00 -34.68
CA SER A 272 -7.88 14.52 -35.79
C SER A 272 -7.99 16.05 -35.74
N ILE A 273 -8.08 16.65 -34.55
CA ILE A 273 -8.08 18.11 -34.40
C ILE A 273 -6.78 18.70 -34.93
N PHE A 274 -5.62 18.13 -34.59
CA PHE A 274 -4.33 18.63 -35.07
C PHE A 274 -4.11 18.49 -36.58
N LYS A 275 -4.81 17.56 -37.24
CA LYS A 275 -4.79 17.41 -38.71
C LYS A 275 -5.72 18.37 -39.44
N THR A 276 -6.53 19.15 -38.72
CA THR A 276 -7.49 20.09 -39.34
C THR A 276 -6.73 21.20 -40.08
N PRO A 277 -7.02 21.44 -41.37
CA PRO A 277 -6.36 22.49 -42.16
C PRO A 277 -6.71 23.90 -41.65
N VAL A 278 -5.71 24.76 -41.47
CA VAL A 278 -5.90 26.15 -40.99
C VAL A 278 -6.73 27.03 -41.96
N ASN A 279 -6.93 26.56 -43.20
CA ASN A 279 -7.79 27.22 -44.17
C ASN A 279 -9.30 26.99 -43.94
N ASP A 280 -9.67 26.02 -43.11
CA ASP A 280 -11.08 25.73 -42.79
C ASP A 280 -11.68 26.75 -41.79
N PHE A 281 -10.87 27.70 -41.34
CA PHE A 281 -11.23 28.70 -40.33
C PHE A 281 -11.32 30.11 -40.94
N GLU A 282 -12.23 30.90 -40.41
CA GLU A 282 -12.45 32.29 -40.82
C GLU A 282 -11.32 33.19 -40.31
N LEU A 283 -10.22 33.21 -41.04
CA LEU A 283 -9.08 34.10 -40.81
C LEU A 283 -9.02 35.20 -41.87
N SER A 284 -8.50 36.36 -41.50
CA SER A 284 -8.28 37.44 -42.46
C SER A 284 -7.34 37.01 -43.59
N VAL A 285 -7.50 37.62 -44.76
CA VAL A 285 -6.65 37.36 -45.94
C VAL A 285 -5.16 37.57 -45.60
N ARG A 286 -4.86 38.50 -44.69
CA ARG A 286 -3.49 38.77 -44.22
C ARG A 286 -2.97 37.62 -43.36
N SER A 287 -3.73 37.18 -42.37
CA SER A 287 -3.34 36.09 -41.46
C SER A 287 -3.12 34.78 -42.23
N ARG A 288 -4.01 34.43 -43.18
CA ARG A 288 -3.83 33.24 -44.05
C ARG A 288 -2.59 33.31 -44.93
N ASN A 289 -2.34 34.45 -45.57
CA ASN A 289 -1.17 34.62 -46.43
C ASN A 289 0.15 34.59 -45.65
N CYS A 290 0.14 34.98 -44.37
CA CYS A 290 1.30 34.87 -43.52
C CYS A 290 1.53 33.44 -43.03
N LEU A 291 0.48 32.74 -42.57
CA LEU A 291 0.57 31.34 -42.13
C LEU A 291 1.06 30.41 -43.25
N ALA A 292 0.55 30.60 -44.48
CA ALA A 292 1.02 29.85 -45.64
C ALA A 292 2.51 30.11 -45.97
N LYS A 293 3.02 31.33 -45.76
CA LYS A 293 4.45 31.66 -45.95
C LYS A 293 5.34 31.09 -44.84
N MET A 294 4.77 30.86 -43.66
CA MET A 294 5.42 30.19 -42.54
C MET A 294 5.38 28.66 -42.65
N ASN A 295 4.82 28.10 -43.75
CA ASN A 295 4.57 26.67 -43.93
C ASN A 295 3.64 26.06 -42.85
N ILE A 296 2.71 26.86 -42.33
CA ILE A 296 1.71 26.41 -41.36
C ILE A 296 0.43 26.05 -42.11
N PHE A 297 0.12 24.76 -42.19
CA PHE A 297 -1.03 24.26 -42.96
C PHE A 297 -2.08 23.59 -42.09
N THR A 298 -1.69 23.05 -40.94
CA THR A 298 -2.58 22.36 -40.00
C THR A 298 -2.60 23.03 -38.62
N LEU A 299 -3.62 22.75 -37.82
CA LEU A 299 -3.65 23.19 -36.42
C LEU A 299 -2.45 22.66 -35.63
N GLY A 300 -1.97 21.45 -35.93
CA GLY A 300 -0.75 20.88 -35.33
C GLY A 300 0.49 21.73 -35.62
N ASP A 301 0.67 22.18 -36.86
CA ASP A 301 1.78 23.08 -37.22
C ASP A 301 1.65 24.41 -36.48
N LEU A 302 0.42 24.95 -36.39
CA LEU A 302 0.13 26.25 -35.80
C LEU A 302 0.43 26.29 -34.30
N VAL A 303 0.02 25.26 -33.57
CA VAL A 303 0.23 25.17 -32.12
C VAL A 303 1.65 24.73 -31.74
N SER A 304 2.49 24.38 -32.71
CA SER A 304 3.92 24.10 -32.50
C SER A 304 4.80 25.36 -32.54
N ILE A 305 4.24 26.52 -32.87
CA ILE A 305 4.96 27.79 -33.02
C ILE A 305 4.55 28.74 -31.90
N THR A 306 5.53 29.46 -31.36
CA THR A 306 5.32 30.43 -30.27
C THR A 306 4.88 31.80 -30.79
N GLU A 307 4.25 32.58 -29.93
CA GLU A 307 3.83 33.96 -30.24
C GLU A 307 5.01 34.84 -30.67
N THR A 308 6.15 34.68 -29.99
CA THR A 308 7.40 35.40 -30.27
C THR A 308 7.93 35.08 -31.67
N GLU A 309 7.86 33.82 -32.10
CA GLU A 309 8.29 33.40 -33.44
C GLU A 309 7.36 33.93 -34.53
N MET A 310 6.05 33.96 -34.26
CA MET A 310 5.09 34.58 -35.19
C MET A 310 5.33 36.07 -35.35
N LEU A 311 5.54 36.81 -34.26
CA LEU A 311 5.79 38.26 -34.30
C LEU A 311 7.14 38.63 -34.91
N ASN A 312 8.14 37.75 -34.83
CA ASN A 312 9.43 37.94 -35.48
C ASN A 312 9.38 37.74 -37.01
N TYR A 313 8.28 37.22 -37.54
CA TYR A 313 8.15 37.00 -38.98
C TYR A 313 7.75 38.28 -39.72
N LYS A 314 8.47 38.55 -40.82
CA LYS A 314 8.33 39.79 -41.59
C LYS A 314 6.89 39.95 -42.11
N ASN A 315 6.23 41.05 -41.72
CA ASN A 315 4.84 41.42 -42.04
C ASN A 315 3.75 40.62 -41.30
N PHE A 316 4.07 39.91 -40.22
CA PHE A 316 3.09 39.46 -39.24
C PHE A 316 2.93 40.56 -38.17
N GLY A 317 1.69 40.92 -37.83
CA GLY A 317 1.41 42.03 -36.92
C GLY A 317 0.46 41.63 -35.80
N GLU A 318 0.39 42.44 -34.75
CA GLU A 318 -0.39 42.17 -33.53
C GLU A 318 -1.86 41.84 -33.81
N THR A 319 -2.48 42.48 -34.81
CA THR A 319 -3.87 42.19 -35.19
C THR A 319 -4.04 40.78 -35.77
N SER A 320 -3.07 40.30 -36.55
CA SER A 320 -3.08 38.93 -37.10
C SER A 320 -2.77 37.88 -36.03
N LEU A 321 -1.92 38.22 -35.05
CA LEU A 321 -1.68 37.36 -33.89
C LEU A 321 -2.95 37.18 -33.07
N LYS A 322 -3.66 38.28 -32.79
CA LYS A 322 -4.89 38.25 -32.00
C LYS A 322 -6.00 37.43 -32.68
N GLU A 323 -6.17 37.56 -34.00
CA GLU A 323 -7.09 36.72 -34.79
C GLU A 323 -6.77 35.22 -34.68
N VAL A 324 -5.47 34.87 -34.70
CA VAL A 324 -5.02 33.48 -34.57
C VAL A 324 -5.22 32.96 -33.14
N GLN A 325 -4.97 33.78 -32.13
CA GLN A 325 -5.20 33.45 -30.71
C GLN A 325 -6.69 33.22 -30.43
N GLU A 326 -7.57 34.14 -30.86
CA GLU A 326 -9.02 34.00 -30.68
C GLU A 326 -9.57 32.73 -31.35
N MET A 327 -9.04 32.35 -32.52
CA MET A 327 -9.42 31.11 -33.22
C MET A 327 -9.00 29.85 -32.46
N LEU A 328 -7.80 29.85 -31.88
CA LEU A 328 -7.29 28.74 -31.07
C LEU A 328 -8.03 28.64 -29.72
N GLU A 329 -8.28 29.77 -29.05
CA GLU A 329 -8.99 29.85 -27.77
C GLU A 329 -10.43 29.32 -27.88
N ALA A 330 -11.13 29.64 -28.98
CA ALA A 330 -12.48 29.11 -29.25
C ALA A 330 -12.54 27.58 -29.32
N ARG A 331 -11.39 26.89 -29.37
CA ARG A 331 -11.24 25.43 -29.47
C ARG A 331 -10.42 24.84 -28.32
N GLY A 332 -10.13 25.64 -27.29
CA GLY A 332 -9.34 25.21 -26.13
C GLY A 332 -7.86 24.94 -26.45
N LEU A 333 -7.34 25.51 -27.54
CA LEU A 333 -5.94 25.40 -27.96
C LEU A 333 -5.20 26.73 -27.76
N ARG A 334 -3.87 26.69 -27.76
CA ARG A 334 -3.01 27.89 -27.70
C ARG A 334 -1.77 27.73 -28.57
N LEU A 335 -1.12 28.85 -28.90
CA LEU A 335 0.19 28.84 -29.56
C LEU A 335 1.25 28.24 -28.61
N GLY A 336 2.19 27.46 -29.15
CA GLY A 336 3.22 26.75 -28.37
C GLY A 336 2.76 25.46 -27.66
N TYR A 337 1.49 25.07 -27.74
CA TYR A 337 0.92 23.87 -27.09
C TYR A 337 1.74 22.58 -27.28
N LEU A 338 2.29 22.33 -28.49
CA LEU A 338 3.06 21.11 -28.78
C LEU A 338 4.55 21.22 -28.44
N ARG A 339 5.07 22.43 -28.21
CA ARG A 339 6.46 22.65 -27.76
C ARG A 339 6.58 22.64 -26.25
N ASP A 340 5.48 22.90 -25.54
CA ASP A 340 5.39 22.75 -24.08
C ASP A 340 5.60 21.28 -23.61
N ASP A 341 5.58 20.29 -24.50
CA ASP A 341 5.89 18.87 -24.16
C ASP A 341 7.38 18.52 -24.26
N ASP A 342 8.15 19.18 -25.14
CA ASP A 342 9.63 19.04 -25.23
C ASP A 342 10.36 20.06 -24.33
N GLU A 343 9.68 21.15 -23.92
CA GLU A 343 10.10 22.08 -22.86
C GLU A 343 9.15 21.99 -21.65
N ARG A 344 9.06 20.83 -20.98
CA ARG A 344 8.51 20.73 -19.61
C ARG A 344 9.39 21.41 -18.56
N GLY A 345 9.81 22.65 -18.81
CA GLY A 345 10.10 23.59 -17.74
C GLY A 345 8.75 24.03 -17.18
N LEU A 346 8.34 23.41 -16.07
CA LEU A 346 7.17 23.76 -15.24
C LEU A 346 6.75 25.23 -15.45
N ASN A 347 5.53 25.49 -15.94
CA ASN A 347 5.03 26.86 -16.09
C ASN A 347 5.07 27.56 -14.71
N LYS A 348 5.14 28.89 -14.68
CA LYS A 348 5.06 29.71 -13.45
C LYS A 348 3.84 29.37 -12.57
N ALA A 349 2.73 28.94 -13.17
CA ALA A 349 1.55 28.44 -12.46
C ALA A 349 1.83 27.11 -11.74
N ASP A 350 2.46 26.15 -12.42
CA ASP A 350 2.85 24.86 -11.85
C ASP A 350 3.95 25.05 -10.80
N GLN A 351 4.95 25.89 -11.06
CA GLN A 351 5.97 26.26 -10.07
C GLN A 351 5.36 26.91 -8.82
N LYS A 352 4.30 27.71 -8.99
CA LYS A 352 3.57 28.28 -7.86
C LYS A 352 2.87 27.17 -7.08
N THR A 353 2.10 26.30 -7.74
CA THR A 353 1.40 25.16 -7.11
C THR A 353 2.37 24.23 -6.39
N LEU A 354 3.49 23.86 -7.02
CA LEU A 354 4.51 23.00 -6.43
C LEU A 354 5.20 23.63 -5.23
N ALA A 355 5.24 24.97 -5.15
CA ALA A 355 5.77 25.70 -4.01
C ALA A 355 4.75 25.88 -2.88
N GLU A 356 3.48 25.54 -3.08
CA GLU A 356 2.45 25.60 -2.04
C GLU A 356 2.67 24.52 -0.97
N ASN A 357 2.19 24.82 0.23
CA ASN A 357 2.29 23.92 1.38
C ASN A 357 1.23 22.81 1.27
N ILE A 358 1.58 21.60 1.73
CA ILE A 358 0.69 20.43 1.73
C ILE A 358 -0.60 20.66 2.53
N ASP A 359 -0.61 21.61 3.48
CA ASP A 359 -1.80 22.00 4.25
C ASP A 359 -2.99 22.41 3.36
N ARG A 360 -2.73 22.86 2.12
CA ARG A 360 -3.78 23.23 1.16
C ARG A 360 -4.52 22.03 0.55
N MET A 361 -3.98 20.83 0.69
CA MET A 361 -4.54 19.62 0.10
C MET A 361 -5.65 19.00 0.97
N GLU A 362 -5.95 19.57 2.15
CA GLU A 362 -7.02 19.14 3.07
C GLU A 362 -6.96 17.63 3.41
N LEU A 363 -5.74 17.11 3.58
CA LEU A 363 -5.49 15.69 3.82
C LEU A 363 -5.90 15.27 5.25
N SER A 364 -6.24 13.99 5.40
CA SER A 364 -6.49 13.36 6.69
C SER A 364 -5.27 13.42 7.62
N SER A 365 -5.51 13.39 8.93
CA SER A 365 -4.44 13.42 9.94
C SER A 365 -3.44 12.27 9.77
N LYS A 366 -3.92 11.09 9.34
CA LYS A 366 -3.10 9.92 9.09
C LYS A 366 -2.14 10.16 7.91
N THR A 367 -2.65 10.69 6.81
CA THR A 367 -1.83 11.01 5.63
C THR A 367 -0.83 12.13 5.91
N VAL A 368 -1.22 13.16 6.67
CA VAL A 368 -0.30 14.21 7.12
C VAL A 368 0.87 13.62 7.92
N GLN A 369 0.61 12.71 8.88
CA GLN A 369 1.67 12.05 9.65
C GLN A 369 2.63 11.24 8.77
N VAL A 370 2.13 10.61 7.70
CA VAL A 370 2.98 9.91 6.71
C VAL A 370 3.91 10.90 6.00
N LEU A 371 3.40 12.07 5.59
CA LEU A 371 4.19 13.11 4.94
C LEU A 371 5.22 13.75 5.90
N GLU A 372 4.85 13.96 7.16
CA GLU A 372 5.76 14.48 8.19
C GLU A 372 6.95 13.54 8.43
N ARG A 373 6.72 12.22 8.46
CA ARG A 373 7.79 11.21 8.57
C ARG A 373 8.78 11.26 7.41
N LEU A 374 8.32 11.69 6.24
CA LEU A 374 9.16 11.89 5.05
C LEU A 374 9.82 13.27 5.01
N GLY A 375 9.45 14.19 5.91
CA GLY A 375 9.90 15.58 5.88
C GLY A 375 9.34 16.37 4.69
N ILE A 376 8.20 15.94 4.13
CA ILE A 376 7.53 16.58 3.01
C ILE A 376 6.69 17.74 3.52
N ALA A 377 6.97 18.95 3.02
CA ALA A 377 6.23 20.15 3.40
C ALA A 377 5.59 20.85 2.19
N LYS A 378 6.03 20.56 0.96
CA LYS A 378 5.48 21.19 -0.25
C LYS A 378 4.88 20.16 -1.19
N ILE A 379 3.88 20.60 -1.96
CA ILE A 379 3.23 19.75 -2.97
C ILE A 379 4.26 19.20 -3.97
N GLY A 380 5.24 20.02 -4.37
CA GLY A 380 6.27 19.57 -5.31
C GLY A 380 7.21 18.50 -4.78
N ASP A 381 7.40 18.41 -3.46
CA ASP A 381 8.25 17.39 -2.86
C ASP A 381 7.65 15.99 -3.04
N LEU A 382 6.31 15.88 -3.11
CA LEU A 382 5.59 14.62 -3.35
C LEU A 382 5.96 13.99 -4.71
N LEU A 383 6.30 14.80 -5.72
CA LEU A 383 6.69 14.30 -7.03
C LEU A 383 8.04 13.58 -7.03
N GLY A 384 8.81 13.71 -5.94
CA GLY A 384 10.03 12.93 -5.70
C GLY A 384 9.77 11.49 -5.25
N TYR A 385 8.52 11.15 -4.93
CA TYR A 385 8.13 9.86 -4.36
C TYR A 385 7.16 9.12 -5.26
N ASN A 386 7.37 7.82 -5.42
CA ASN A 386 6.39 6.93 -6.01
C ASN A 386 5.54 6.21 -4.96
N ASP A 387 4.43 5.62 -5.42
CA ASP A 387 3.54 4.76 -4.65
C ASP A 387 4.29 3.68 -3.83
N VAL A 388 5.22 2.95 -4.43
CA VAL A 388 6.01 1.91 -3.75
C VAL A 388 6.84 2.47 -2.59
N GLN A 389 7.40 3.67 -2.73
CA GLN A 389 8.11 4.34 -1.64
C GLN A 389 7.16 4.79 -0.54
N LEU A 390 5.99 5.33 -0.90
CA LEU A 390 4.97 5.75 0.06
C LEU A 390 4.41 4.57 0.86
N TYR A 391 4.20 3.41 0.23
CA TYR A 391 3.75 2.20 0.93
C TYR A 391 4.75 1.69 1.98
N ARG A 392 6.04 1.99 1.83
CA ARG A 392 7.08 1.60 2.81
C ARG A 392 7.12 2.50 4.04
N VAL A 393 6.41 3.62 4.04
CA VAL A 393 6.39 4.52 5.19
C VAL A 393 5.48 3.94 6.27
N PRO A 394 5.94 3.82 7.53
CA PRO A 394 5.10 3.27 8.58
C PRO A 394 3.87 4.14 8.81
N GLY A 395 2.70 3.52 8.92
CA GLY A 395 1.39 4.19 9.00
C GLY A 395 0.75 4.52 7.65
N SER A 396 1.45 4.26 6.55
CA SER A 396 0.90 4.35 5.19
C SER A 396 0.10 3.09 4.81
N GLY A 397 -0.71 3.19 3.76
CA GLY A 397 -1.58 2.14 3.23
C GLY A 397 -2.32 2.61 1.99
N GLN A 398 -3.23 1.79 1.44
CA GLN A 398 -4.08 2.14 0.30
C GLN A 398 -4.81 3.46 0.54
N SER A 399 -5.42 3.68 1.70
CA SER A 399 -6.22 4.89 1.95
C SER A 399 -5.38 6.16 1.82
N ALA A 400 -4.17 6.16 2.39
CA ALA A 400 -3.27 7.32 2.35
C ALA A 400 -2.75 7.58 0.94
N VAL A 401 -2.33 6.54 0.20
CA VAL A 401 -1.82 6.68 -1.17
C VAL A 401 -2.92 7.09 -2.14
N GLN A 402 -4.14 6.58 -1.96
CA GLN A 402 -5.31 6.97 -2.76
C GLN A 402 -5.73 8.42 -2.48
N GLU A 403 -5.73 8.85 -1.22
CA GLU A 403 -6.00 10.23 -0.84
C GLU A 403 -4.98 11.18 -1.47
N LEU A 404 -3.68 10.87 -1.38
CA LEU A 404 -2.61 11.65 -2.00
C LEU A 404 -2.76 11.72 -3.53
N SER A 405 -3.06 10.59 -4.17
CA SER A 405 -3.26 10.54 -5.62
C SER A 405 -4.45 11.38 -6.06
N THR A 406 -5.55 11.30 -5.31
CA THR A 406 -6.78 12.09 -5.57
C THR A 406 -6.50 13.59 -5.39
N ALA A 407 -5.83 13.96 -4.30
CA ALA A 407 -5.49 15.33 -4.00
C ALA A 407 -4.53 15.92 -5.05
N LEU A 408 -3.49 15.19 -5.48
CA LEU A 408 -2.62 15.61 -6.58
C LEU A 408 -3.36 15.77 -7.91
N GLY A 409 -4.32 14.87 -8.18
CA GLY A 409 -5.18 14.95 -9.37
C GLY A 409 -5.97 16.26 -9.46
N ALA A 410 -6.40 16.83 -8.33
CA ALA A 410 -7.06 18.13 -8.29
C ALA A 410 -6.15 19.29 -8.77
N TYR A 411 -4.84 19.11 -8.72
CA TYR A 411 -3.83 20.03 -9.24
C TYR A 411 -3.31 19.65 -10.63
N GLY A 412 -3.88 18.63 -11.28
CA GLY A 412 -3.40 18.11 -12.56
C GLY A 412 -2.06 17.36 -12.46
N LEU A 413 -1.67 16.94 -11.25
CA LEU A 413 -0.44 16.22 -10.97
C LEU A 413 -0.73 14.74 -10.71
N CYS A 414 0.27 13.88 -10.90
CA CYS A 414 0.17 12.47 -10.56
C CYS A 414 1.46 11.98 -9.89
N LEU A 415 1.34 10.98 -9.01
CA LEU A 415 2.50 10.30 -8.45
C LEU A 415 3.24 9.55 -9.55
N PRO A 416 4.57 9.64 -9.62
CA PRO A 416 5.38 8.77 -10.47
C PRO A 416 5.05 7.30 -10.20
N GLN A 417 4.78 6.52 -11.26
CA GLN A 417 4.58 5.08 -11.15
C GLN A 417 5.77 4.34 -11.75
N PRO A 418 6.65 3.71 -10.95
CA PRO A 418 7.79 2.98 -11.47
C PRO A 418 7.32 1.74 -12.23
N GLU A 419 8.00 1.43 -13.34
CA GLU A 419 7.90 0.12 -13.93
C GLU A 419 8.48 -0.91 -12.95
N ILE A 420 7.61 -1.73 -12.36
CA ILE A 420 8.04 -2.94 -11.67
C ILE A 420 8.55 -3.89 -12.75
N LYS A 421 9.87 -3.86 -12.98
CA LYS A 421 10.55 -4.79 -13.89
C LYS A 421 10.44 -6.21 -13.34
N GLY A 422 10.05 -7.13 -14.21
CA GLY A 422 9.79 -8.53 -13.91
C GLY A 422 11.01 -9.32 -13.49
#